data_AF-A0A6S6SYM1-F1
#
_entry.id   AF-A0A6S6SYM1-F1
#
_cell.length_a   1.000
_cell.length_b   1.000
_cell.length_c   1.000
_cell.angle_alpha   90.00
_cell.angle_beta   90.00
_cell.angle_gamma   90.00
#
_symmetry.space_group_name_H-M   'P 1'
#
loop_
_entity.id
_entity.type
_entity.pdbx_description
1 polymer ?
#
loop_
_entity_poly.entity_id
_entity_poly.type
_entity_poly.pdbx_seq_one_letter_code
_entity_poly.pdbx_strand_id
1 'polypeptide(L)'
;MFKETRQSVALFGGSFDPPHLGHKTIVEEALKALEIDKVIVVPTFLNPFKKGSYFSTEERLRFSKELFASFDQVKVDDYEINQKKPTPTVETLKHFQEIYEVKYIIVGADNLENIEKWKAFDYLNAQITWLIATRNGYSVQSEKLRAFKILTIEVDLSSTQIRNNMTKESLYMGINEMSVQDRAERIVAFLDDKKADELEVFNLDEVDYIAKRVVIANAISSKHAAALADMLKKELKPLGEVFLHIDESDDWVVVDLGDILIHLMTSEARQTYSMEEFLTELSAGKFSSPYII
;
A
#
# COMPACT_ATOMS: atom_id res chain seq x y z
N MET A 1 -21.96 -11.76 -35.12
CA MET A 1 -21.99 -11.99 -33.66
C MET A 1 -20.59 -11.69 -33.15
N PHE A 2 -20.34 -10.46 -32.67
CA PHE A 2 -19.05 -10.10 -32.10
C PHE A 2 -18.98 -10.79 -30.73
N LYS A 3 -18.06 -11.74 -30.55
CA LYS A 3 -17.68 -12.16 -29.20
C LYS A 3 -17.02 -10.94 -28.56
N GLU A 4 -17.58 -10.40 -27.49
CA GLU A 4 -16.85 -9.47 -26.65
C GLU A 4 -15.53 -10.15 -26.27
N THR A 5 -14.42 -9.52 -26.66
CA THR A 5 -13.08 -9.99 -26.32
C THR A 5 -12.90 -9.81 -24.83
N ARG A 6 -12.66 -10.92 -24.12
CA ARG A 6 -12.35 -10.90 -22.69
C ARG A 6 -11.09 -10.08 -22.46
N GLN A 7 -11.04 -9.31 -21.37
CA GLN A 7 -9.83 -8.59 -20.99
C GLN A 7 -8.67 -9.58 -20.81
N SER A 8 -7.53 -9.22 -21.38
CA SER A 8 -6.28 -9.95 -21.30
C SER A 8 -5.55 -9.63 -20.00
N VAL A 9 -5.11 -10.67 -19.27
CA VAL A 9 -4.55 -10.49 -17.92
C VAL A 9 -3.30 -11.31 -17.67
N ALA A 10 -2.51 -10.84 -16.69
CA ALA A 10 -1.49 -11.62 -16.01
C ALA A 10 -1.93 -11.96 -14.58
N LEU A 11 -1.73 -13.19 -14.14
CA LEU A 11 -1.96 -13.60 -12.75
C LEU A 11 -0.66 -13.46 -11.96
N PHE A 12 -0.70 -12.81 -10.80
CA PHE A 12 0.41 -12.72 -9.87
C PHE A 12 0.03 -13.31 -8.52
N GLY A 13 0.33 -14.61 -8.37
CA GLY A 13 0.09 -15.35 -7.13
C GLY A 13 1.23 -15.19 -6.14
N GLY A 14 0.93 -15.08 -4.86
CA GLY A 14 1.96 -14.95 -3.84
C GLY A 14 1.44 -15.07 -2.41
N SER A 15 2.33 -15.38 -1.48
CA SER A 15 1.97 -15.35 -0.05
C SER A 15 1.72 -13.93 0.44
N PHE A 16 2.45 -12.94 -0.08
CA PHE A 16 2.37 -11.54 0.34
C PHE A 16 2.36 -11.41 1.88
N ASP A 17 3.41 -11.93 2.51
CA ASP A 17 3.47 -12.08 3.98
C ASP A 17 4.69 -11.38 4.57
N PRO A 18 4.81 -10.04 4.41
CA PRO A 18 3.83 -9.12 3.83
C PRO A 18 4.12 -8.80 2.36
N PRO A 19 3.17 -8.17 1.64
CA PRO A 19 3.48 -7.50 0.38
C PRO A 19 4.45 -6.34 0.64
N HIS A 20 5.20 -5.91 -0.38
CA HIS A 20 6.27 -4.91 -0.21
C HIS A 20 6.68 -4.30 -1.56
N LEU A 21 7.55 -3.28 -1.54
CA LEU A 21 7.98 -2.55 -2.74
C LEU A 21 8.46 -3.47 -3.88
N GLY A 22 9.24 -4.52 -3.59
CA GLY A 22 9.62 -5.49 -4.64
C GLY A 22 8.43 -6.14 -5.38
N HIS A 23 7.30 -6.39 -4.71
CA HIS A 23 6.07 -6.86 -5.39
C HIS A 23 5.43 -5.74 -6.21
N LYS A 24 5.42 -4.51 -5.68
CA LYS A 24 4.93 -3.31 -6.39
C LYS A 24 5.69 -3.09 -7.70
N THR A 25 7.02 -3.12 -7.64
CA THR A 25 7.90 -2.98 -8.80
C THR A 25 7.68 -4.09 -9.83
N ILE A 26 7.45 -5.34 -9.41
CA ILE A 26 7.13 -6.43 -10.35
C ILE A 26 5.84 -6.12 -11.13
N VAL A 27 4.79 -5.67 -10.45
CA VAL A 27 3.51 -5.35 -11.10
C VAL A 27 3.65 -4.15 -12.03
N GLU A 28 4.33 -3.09 -11.58
CA GLU A 28 4.59 -1.90 -12.37
C GLU A 28 5.36 -2.24 -13.66
N GLU A 29 6.45 -2.99 -13.56
CA GLU A 29 7.26 -3.38 -14.71
C GLU A 29 6.54 -4.39 -15.62
N ALA A 30 5.70 -5.27 -15.06
CA ALA A 30 4.85 -6.16 -15.85
C ALA A 30 3.83 -5.38 -16.69
N LEU A 31 3.19 -4.34 -16.12
CA LEU A 31 2.26 -3.48 -16.84
C LEU A 31 2.95 -2.69 -17.97
N LYS A 32 4.21 -2.30 -17.79
CA LYS A 32 5.01 -1.64 -18.85
C LYS A 32 5.45 -2.61 -19.95
N ALA A 33 5.83 -3.83 -19.58
CA ALA A 33 6.47 -4.79 -20.50
C ALA A 33 5.49 -5.70 -21.27
N LEU A 34 4.24 -5.80 -20.82
CA LEU A 34 3.25 -6.71 -21.37
C LEU A 34 2.08 -5.97 -22.01
N GLU A 35 1.61 -6.48 -23.14
CA GLU A 35 0.34 -6.08 -23.75
C GLU A 35 -0.81 -6.82 -23.04
N ILE A 36 -1.21 -6.30 -21.88
CA ILE A 36 -2.33 -6.78 -21.07
C ILE A 36 -3.19 -5.62 -20.58
N ASP A 37 -4.47 -5.89 -20.35
CA ASP A 37 -5.41 -4.91 -19.80
C ASP A 37 -5.22 -4.75 -18.28
N LYS A 38 -4.89 -5.85 -17.58
CA LYS A 38 -4.87 -5.88 -16.12
C LYS A 38 -3.92 -6.94 -15.54
N VAL A 39 -3.38 -6.66 -14.36
CA VAL A 39 -2.77 -7.68 -13.48
C VAL A 39 -3.75 -8.07 -12.38
N ILE A 40 -3.97 -9.36 -12.21
CA ILE A 40 -4.75 -9.91 -11.09
C ILE A 40 -3.77 -10.43 -10.04
N VAL A 41 -3.67 -9.72 -8.92
CA VAL A 41 -2.88 -10.13 -7.75
C VAL A 41 -3.73 -11.08 -6.92
N VAL A 42 -3.19 -12.26 -6.61
CA VAL A 42 -3.94 -13.33 -5.93
C VAL A 42 -3.19 -13.76 -4.66
N PRO A 43 -3.53 -13.21 -3.49
CA PRO A 43 -2.97 -13.65 -2.23
C PRO A 43 -3.38 -15.10 -1.90
N THR A 44 -2.41 -15.95 -1.59
CA THR A 44 -2.67 -17.37 -1.29
C THR A 44 -3.30 -17.54 0.09
N PHE A 45 -4.23 -18.49 0.28
CA PHE A 45 -4.73 -18.86 1.62
C PHE A 45 -3.60 -19.31 2.55
N LEU A 46 -2.87 -20.33 2.13
CA LEU A 46 -1.67 -20.84 2.77
C LEU A 46 -0.72 -21.29 1.67
N ASN A 47 0.53 -20.83 1.75
CA ASN A 47 1.56 -21.34 0.86
C ASN A 47 1.69 -22.86 1.08
N PRO A 48 1.55 -23.69 0.04
CA PRO A 48 1.63 -25.15 0.17
C PRO A 48 2.92 -25.66 0.83
N PHE A 49 3.98 -24.85 0.84
CA PHE A 49 5.30 -25.18 1.37
C PHE A 49 5.60 -24.56 2.75
N LYS A 50 4.64 -23.89 3.42
CA LYS A 50 4.83 -23.26 4.74
C LYS A 50 3.89 -23.81 5.82
N LYS A 51 4.37 -23.88 7.07
CA LYS A 51 3.60 -24.34 8.25
C LYS A 51 2.60 -23.29 8.80
N GLY A 52 2.70 -22.04 8.34
CA GLY A 52 1.88 -20.92 8.77
C GLY A 52 2.28 -19.63 8.04
N SER A 53 1.55 -18.55 8.30
CA SER A 53 1.87 -17.19 7.82
C SER A 53 2.08 -16.26 9.01
N TYR A 54 2.89 -15.22 8.85
CA TYR A 54 3.16 -14.25 9.90
C TYR A 54 1.99 -13.28 10.11
N PHE A 55 1.33 -12.91 9.01
CA PHE A 55 0.07 -12.18 8.97
C PHE A 55 -1.10 -13.10 8.57
N SER A 56 -2.29 -12.78 9.06
CA SER A 56 -3.53 -13.47 8.74
C SER A 56 -3.89 -13.31 7.25
N THR A 57 -4.82 -14.12 6.75
CA THR A 57 -5.34 -13.98 5.39
C THR A 57 -5.96 -12.62 5.15
N GLU A 58 -6.68 -12.10 6.14
CA GLU A 58 -7.37 -10.80 6.11
C GLU A 58 -6.36 -9.66 6.09
N GLU A 59 -5.33 -9.72 6.94
CA GLU A 59 -4.24 -8.74 6.99
C GLU A 59 -3.51 -8.70 5.65
N ARG A 60 -3.10 -9.86 5.11
CA ARG A 60 -2.37 -9.94 3.83
C ARG A 60 -3.20 -9.47 2.64
N LEU A 61 -4.50 -9.75 2.64
CA LEU A 61 -5.42 -9.25 1.62
C LEU A 61 -5.53 -7.72 1.68
N ARG A 62 -5.73 -7.17 2.89
CA ARG A 62 -5.82 -5.72 3.12
C ARG A 62 -4.55 -5.02 2.65
N PHE A 63 -3.40 -5.49 3.12
CA PHE A 63 -2.07 -4.98 2.73
C PHE A 63 -1.83 -5.03 1.23
N SER A 64 -2.28 -6.09 0.57
CA SER A 64 -2.12 -6.21 -0.87
C SER A 64 -3.00 -5.18 -1.58
N LYS A 65 -4.26 -5.01 -1.14
CA LYS A 65 -5.15 -3.97 -1.67
C LYS A 65 -4.56 -2.57 -1.51
N GLU A 66 -4.00 -2.26 -0.35
CA GLU A 66 -3.33 -0.99 -0.05
C GLU A 66 -2.11 -0.77 -0.96
N LEU A 67 -1.18 -1.74 -1.01
CA LEU A 67 0.05 -1.60 -1.80
C LEU A 67 -0.21 -1.38 -3.30
N PHE A 68 -1.27 -1.96 -3.84
CA PHE A 68 -1.61 -1.89 -5.26
C PHE A 68 -2.73 -0.89 -5.58
N ALA A 69 -3.21 -0.10 -4.61
CA ALA A 69 -4.34 0.82 -4.79
C ALA A 69 -4.09 1.90 -5.85
N SER A 70 -2.83 2.31 -6.03
CA SER A 70 -2.43 3.34 -7.00
C SER A 70 -2.43 2.87 -8.47
N PHE A 71 -2.73 1.59 -8.75
CA PHE A 71 -2.81 1.08 -10.12
C PHE A 71 -4.24 0.75 -10.53
N ASP A 72 -4.83 1.58 -11.40
CA ASP A 72 -6.15 1.32 -12.00
C ASP A 72 -6.22 -0.02 -12.76
N GLN A 73 -5.08 -0.44 -13.30
CA GLN A 73 -4.90 -1.69 -14.06
C GLN A 73 -4.56 -2.90 -13.17
N VAL A 74 -4.80 -2.82 -11.85
CA VAL A 74 -4.57 -3.94 -10.93
C VAL A 74 -5.86 -4.28 -10.19
N LYS A 75 -6.12 -5.58 -10.04
CA LYS A 75 -7.15 -6.09 -9.13
C LYS A 75 -6.51 -7.06 -8.15
N VAL A 76 -6.70 -6.82 -6.86
CA VAL A 76 -6.38 -7.79 -5.82
C VAL A 76 -7.63 -8.65 -5.57
N ASP A 77 -7.52 -9.94 -5.83
CA ASP A 77 -8.62 -10.90 -5.79
C ASP A 77 -8.39 -11.95 -4.70
N ASP A 78 -9.41 -12.19 -3.88
CA ASP A 78 -9.34 -13.05 -2.69
C ASP A 78 -9.76 -14.50 -2.98
N TYR A 79 -9.88 -14.89 -4.25
CA TYR A 79 -10.29 -16.22 -4.69
C TYR A 79 -9.61 -17.37 -3.91
N GLU A 80 -8.28 -17.35 -3.82
CA GLU A 80 -7.53 -18.41 -3.13
C GLU A 80 -7.76 -18.41 -1.62
N ILE A 81 -7.85 -17.23 -0.98
CA ILE A 81 -8.21 -17.08 0.44
C ILE A 81 -9.58 -17.70 0.71
N ASN A 82 -10.55 -17.42 -0.15
CA ASN A 82 -11.92 -17.91 -0.02
C ASN A 82 -12.04 -19.43 -0.19
N GLN A 83 -11.04 -20.11 -0.76
CA GLN A 83 -11.02 -21.59 -0.80
C GLN A 83 -10.83 -22.22 0.58
N LYS A 84 -10.30 -21.48 1.57
CA LYS A 84 -10.00 -21.97 2.92
C LYS A 84 -9.09 -23.22 2.94
N LYS A 85 -8.28 -23.40 1.89
CA LYS A 85 -7.32 -24.50 1.71
C LYS A 85 -6.17 -24.05 0.81
N PRO A 86 -4.99 -24.70 0.87
CA PRO A 86 -3.96 -24.54 -0.14
C PRO A 86 -4.54 -24.82 -1.54
N THR A 87 -4.37 -23.88 -2.46
CA THR A 87 -4.95 -23.95 -3.81
C THR A 87 -3.83 -24.08 -4.83
N PRO A 88 -3.77 -25.19 -5.61
CA PRO A 88 -2.80 -25.32 -6.68
C PRO A 88 -3.04 -24.29 -7.79
N THR A 89 -1.98 -23.74 -8.37
CA THR A 89 -2.06 -22.71 -9.41
C THR A 89 -2.92 -23.11 -10.62
N VAL A 90 -3.01 -24.40 -10.95
CA VAL A 90 -3.90 -24.88 -12.03
C VAL A 90 -5.39 -24.65 -11.72
N GLU A 91 -5.80 -24.69 -10.46
CA GLU A 91 -7.18 -24.41 -10.05
C GLU A 91 -7.45 -22.90 -10.18
N THR A 92 -6.52 -22.06 -9.72
CA THR A 92 -6.55 -20.60 -9.89
C THR A 92 -6.59 -20.19 -11.37
N LEU A 93 -5.75 -20.79 -12.21
CA LEU A 93 -5.72 -20.52 -13.66
C LEU A 93 -7.08 -20.83 -14.29
N LYS A 94 -7.65 -22.01 -14.02
CA LYS A 94 -8.94 -22.41 -14.60
C LYS A 94 -10.05 -21.46 -14.19
N HIS A 95 -10.11 -21.06 -12.93
CA HIS A 95 -11.09 -20.10 -12.45
C HIS A 95 -11.01 -18.76 -13.22
N PHE A 96 -9.82 -18.16 -13.31
CA PHE A 96 -9.70 -16.88 -13.99
C PHE A 96 -9.83 -16.98 -15.51
N GLN A 97 -9.55 -18.14 -16.12
CA GLN A 97 -9.83 -18.39 -17.55
C GLN A 97 -11.33 -18.44 -17.87
N GLU A 98 -12.22 -18.64 -16.90
CA GLU A 98 -13.66 -18.51 -17.11
C GLU A 98 -14.07 -17.05 -17.35
N ILE A 99 -13.31 -16.10 -16.80
CA ILE A 99 -13.63 -14.67 -16.74
C ILE A 99 -12.78 -13.85 -17.73
N TYR A 100 -11.49 -14.17 -17.83
CA TYR A 100 -10.47 -13.39 -18.54
C TYR A 100 -9.75 -14.21 -19.61
N GLU A 101 -9.04 -13.52 -20.50
CA GLU A 101 -8.00 -14.13 -21.32
C GLU A 101 -6.67 -14.11 -20.54
N VAL A 102 -6.43 -15.16 -19.76
CA VAL A 102 -5.18 -15.27 -18.97
C VAL A 102 -4.02 -15.61 -19.90
N LYS A 103 -3.12 -14.65 -20.13
CA LYS A 103 -1.95 -14.81 -21.02
C LYS A 103 -0.68 -15.16 -20.24
N TYR A 104 -0.54 -14.66 -19.02
CA TYR A 104 0.70 -14.75 -18.25
C TYR A 104 0.47 -15.20 -16.81
N ILE A 105 1.45 -15.90 -16.25
CA ILE A 105 1.60 -16.09 -14.81
C ILE A 105 2.94 -15.50 -14.40
N ILE A 106 2.91 -14.59 -13.43
CA ILE A 106 4.08 -13.94 -12.87
C ILE A 106 4.61 -14.79 -11.71
N VAL A 107 5.90 -15.14 -11.75
CA VAL A 107 6.58 -15.91 -10.70
C VAL A 107 7.97 -15.34 -10.42
N GLY A 108 8.44 -15.47 -9.18
CA GLY A 108 9.85 -15.19 -8.87
C GLY A 108 10.78 -16.27 -9.42
N ALA A 109 12.01 -15.90 -9.76
CA ALA A 109 13.03 -16.83 -10.25
C ALA A 109 13.36 -17.96 -9.27
N ASP A 110 13.14 -17.74 -7.98
CA ASP A 110 13.25 -18.75 -6.91
C ASP A 110 12.29 -19.94 -7.09
N ASN A 111 11.16 -19.74 -7.77
CA ASN A 111 10.20 -20.81 -8.02
C ASN A 111 10.64 -21.79 -9.12
N LEU A 112 11.60 -21.39 -9.97
CA LEU A 112 12.02 -22.17 -11.14
C LEU A 112 12.63 -23.51 -10.77
N GLU A 113 13.37 -23.58 -9.66
CA GLU A 113 14.01 -24.82 -9.20
C GLU A 113 13.01 -25.98 -9.02
N ASN A 114 11.76 -25.66 -8.66
CA ASN A 114 10.73 -26.65 -8.35
C ASN A 114 9.46 -26.50 -9.21
N ILE A 115 9.49 -25.69 -10.28
CA ILE A 115 8.29 -25.35 -11.05
C ILE A 115 7.63 -26.57 -11.70
N GLU A 116 8.41 -27.56 -12.14
CA GLU A 116 7.88 -28.81 -12.71
C GLU A 116 7.11 -29.67 -11.71
N LYS A 117 7.36 -29.49 -10.41
CA LYS A 117 6.64 -30.21 -9.36
C LYS A 117 5.26 -29.62 -9.12
N TRP A 118 4.92 -28.49 -9.76
CA TRP A 118 3.60 -27.89 -9.64
C TRP A 118 2.55 -28.82 -10.25
N LYS A 119 1.41 -28.95 -9.56
CA LYS A 119 0.30 -29.79 -10.00
C LYS A 119 -0.13 -29.38 -11.41
N ALA A 120 -0.10 -30.34 -12.33
CA ALA A 120 -0.43 -30.15 -13.75
C ALA A 120 0.48 -29.11 -14.46
N PHE A 121 1.78 -29.14 -14.16
CA PHE A 121 2.78 -28.29 -14.82
C PHE A 121 2.69 -28.30 -16.35
N ASP A 122 2.59 -29.47 -17.00
CA ASP A 122 2.52 -29.56 -18.47
C ASP A 122 1.31 -28.80 -19.03
N TYR A 123 0.18 -28.85 -18.33
CA TYR A 123 -1.01 -28.08 -18.70
C TYR A 123 -0.76 -26.59 -18.52
N LEU A 124 -0.26 -26.14 -17.36
CA LEU A 124 0.09 -24.73 -17.12
C LEU A 124 1.02 -24.21 -18.23
N ASN A 125 2.12 -24.91 -18.47
CA ASN A 125 3.16 -24.56 -19.43
C ASN A 125 2.64 -24.52 -20.89
N ALA A 126 1.58 -25.26 -21.20
CA ALA A 126 0.90 -25.19 -22.50
C ALA A 126 -0.09 -24.03 -22.63
N GLN A 127 -0.63 -23.51 -21.53
CA GLN A 127 -1.69 -22.50 -21.57
C GLN A 127 -1.19 -21.05 -21.50
N ILE A 128 -0.09 -20.78 -20.80
CA ILE A 128 0.36 -19.42 -20.49
C ILE A 128 1.83 -19.18 -20.88
N THR A 129 2.23 -17.91 -20.87
CA THR A 129 3.65 -17.51 -20.89
C THR A 129 4.09 -17.15 -19.48
N TRP A 130 5.20 -17.73 -19.02
CA TRP A 130 5.74 -17.42 -17.69
C TRP A 130 6.43 -16.05 -17.69
N LEU A 131 6.04 -15.13 -16.81
CA LEU A 131 6.79 -13.90 -16.55
C LEU A 131 7.65 -14.12 -15.31
N ILE A 132 8.96 -14.23 -15.49
CA ILE A 132 9.91 -14.57 -14.44
C ILE A 132 10.54 -13.30 -13.91
N ALA A 133 10.16 -12.90 -12.70
CA ALA A 133 10.80 -11.81 -11.98
C ALA A 133 12.11 -12.28 -11.35
N THR A 134 13.22 -11.64 -11.71
CA THR A 134 14.55 -11.96 -11.19
C THR A 134 15.26 -10.71 -10.65
N ARG A 135 16.17 -10.90 -9.70
CA ARG A 135 17.04 -9.85 -9.14
C ARG A 135 18.46 -10.11 -9.63
N ASN A 136 19.21 -9.05 -9.94
CA ASN A 136 20.65 -9.04 -10.26
C ASN A 136 21.33 -10.40 -10.53
N GLY A 137 21.46 -10.78 -11.81
CA GLY A 137 22.47 -11.74 -12.25
C GLY A 137 22.21 -13.23 -12.00
N TYR A 138 21.03 -13.64 -11.51
CA TYR A 138 20.71 -15.06 -11.40
C TYR A 138 20.58 -15.70 -12.79
N SER A 139 21.29 -16.81 -13.01
CA SER A 139 21.09 -17.67 -14.18
C SER A 139 19.71 -18.31 -14.10
N VAL A 140 18.81 -17.88 -14.99
CA VAL A 140 17.46 -18.41 -15.09
C VAL A 140 17.52 -19.74 -15.85
N GLN A 141 17.40 -20.86 -15.15
CA GLN A 141 17.22 -22.17 -15.78
C GLN A 141 15.76 -22.30 -16.24
N SER A 142 15.53 -22.08 -17.53
CA SER A 142 14.19 -22.01 -18.14
C SER A 142 13.99 -23.00 -19.28
N GLU A 143 14.90 -23.97 -19.45
CA GLU A 143 14.91 -24.90 -20.60
C GLU A 143 13.62 -25.72 -20.73
N LYS A 144 12.88 -25.88 -19.64
CA LYS A 144 11.66 -26.67 -19.56
C LYS A 144 10.39 -25.84 -19.71
N LEU A 145 10.51 -24.52 -19.73
CA LEU A 145 9.38 -23.63 -19.95
C LEU A 145 9.15 -23.48 -21.45
N ARG A 146 7.92 -23.72 -21.90
CA ARG A 146 7.57 -23.61 -23.32
C ARG A 146 7.70 -22.17 -23.82
N ALA A 147 7.27 -21.22 -23.00
CA ALA A 147 7.30 -19.80 -23.30
C ALA A 147 7.52 -19.02 -22.01
N PHE A 148 8.50 -18.12 -22.00
CA PHE A 148 8.77 -17.26 -20.85
C PHE A 148 9.32 -15.90 -21.28
N LYS A 149 9.17 -14.92 -20.40
CA LYS A 149 9.81 -13.60 -20.44
C LYS A 149 10.52 -13.37 -19.11
N ILE A 150 11.63 -12.66 -19.14
CA ILE A 150 12.38 -12.29 -17.94
C ILE A 150 12.09 -10.82 -17.63
N LEU A 151 11.80 -10.54 -16.37
CA LEU A 151 11.62 -9.21 -15.81
C LEU A 151 12.68 -9.00 -14.74
N THR A 152 13.65 -8.13 -14.99
CA THR A 152 14.71 -7.82 -14.03
C THR A 152 14.26 -6.66 -13.15
N ILE A 153 14.30 -6.84 -11.83
CA ILE A 153 13.98 -5.79 -10.85
C ILE A 153 15.21 -5.42 -10.01
N GLU A 154 15.42 -4.12 -9.83
CA GLU A 154 16.53 -3.55 -9.02
C GLU A 154 16.09 -3.29 -7.58
N VAL A 155 15.37 -4.24 -6.98
CA VAL A 155 14.88 -4.12 -5.59
C VAL A 155 15.29 -5.36 -4.80
N ASP A 156 16.26 -5.19 -3.90
CA ASP A 156 16.73 -6.25 -3.00
C ASP A 156 15.99 -6.23 -1.66
N LEU A 157 14.67 -6.47 -1.71
CA LEU A 157 13.82 -6.53 -0.54
C LEU A 157 12.94 -7.78 -0.58
N SER A 158 12.98 -8.60 0.47
CA SER A 158 12.12 -9.78 0.61
C SER A 158 11.24 -9.69 1.86
N SER A 159 10.06 -10.31 1.83
CA SER A 159 9.19 -10.40 3.01
C SER A 159 9.92 -11.00 4.23
N THR A 160 10.87 -11.91 4.02
CA THR A 160 11.66 -12.50 5.12
C THR A 160 12.57 -11.48 5.78
N GLN A 161 13.26 -10.63 5.01
CA GLN A 161 14.06 -9.54 5.58
C GLN A 161 13.19 -8.56 6.36
N ILE A 162 12.01 -8.21 5.83
CA ILE A 162 11.09 -7.28 6.50
C ILE A 162 10.62 -7.85 7.84
N ARG A 163 10.17 -9.11 7.87
CA ARG A 163 9.74 -9.77 9.13
C ARG A 163 10.84 -9.88 10.19
N ASN A 164 12.10 -9.99 9.77
CA ASN A 164 13.23 -10.12 10.68
C ASN A 164 13.71 -8.76 11.22
N ASN A 165 13.50 -7.68 10.47
CA ASN A 165 14.09 -6.37 10.76
C ASN A 165 13.07 -5.32 11.24
N MET A 166 11.77 -5.60 11.17
CA MET A 166 10.71 -4.66 11.55
C MET A 166 9.70 -5.33 12.49
N THR A 167 9.18 -4.57 13.45
CA THR A 167 8.06 -5.03 14.29
C THR A 167 6.78 -5.07 13.47
N LYS A 168 5.75 -5.83 13.90
CA LYS A 168 4.44 -5.84 13.23
C LYS A 168 3.88 -4.43 13.07
N GLU A 169 4.03 -3.59 14.08
CA GLU A 169 3.60 -2.19 14.10
C GLU A 169 4.33 -1.37 13.03
N SER A 170 5.66 -1.53 12.94
CA SER A 170 6.48 -0.85 11.92
C SER A 170 6.15 -1.32 10.49
N LEU A 171 5.70 -2.57 10.38
CA LEU A 171 5.25 -3.21 9.15
C LEU A 171 3.88 -2.69 8.70
N TYR A 172 2.93 -2.57 9.63
CA TYR A 172 1.66 -1.88 9.40
C TYR A 172 1.90 -0.46 8.87
N MET A 173 2.86 0.25 9.45
CA MET A 173 3.23 1.62 9.04
C MET A 173 4.00 1.71 7.71
N GLY A 174 4.62 0.62 7.24
CA GLY A 174 5.53 0.63 6.07
C GLY A 174 4.98 -0.04 4.80
N ILE A 175 3.90 -0.83 4.89
CA ILE A 175 3.22 -1.45 3.73
C ILE A 175 2.16 -0.52 3.14
N ASN A 176 1.62 0.38 3.95
CA ASN A 176 0.99 1.56 3.41
C ASN A 176 2.09 2.38 2.72
N GLU A 177 1.97 2.62 1.40
CA GLU A 177 2.19 3.99 0.95
C GLU A 177 1.37 4.82 1.92
N MET A 178 2.01 5.47 2.89
CA MET A 178 1.34 5.86 4.14
C MET A 178 0.03 6.52 3.77
N SER A 179 -1.09 5.90 4.13
CA SER A 179 -2.39 6.49 3.82
C SER A 179 -2.42 7.86 4.49
N VAL A 180 -3.24 8.78 3.98
CA VAL A 180 -3.39 10.11 4.61
C VAL A 180 -3.66 9.97 6.12
N GLN A 181 -4.35 8.89 6.52
CA GLN A 181 -4.58 8.53 7.91
C GLN A 181 -3.29 8.14 8.66
N ASP A 182 -2.45 7.24 8.13
CA ASP A 182 -1.19 6.84 8.80
C ASP A 182 -0.20 8.01 8.88
N ARG A 183 -0.20 8.88 7.87
CA ARG A 183 0.58 10.12 7.86
C ARG A 183 0.13 11.04 8.99
N ALA A 184 -1.17 11.24 9.13
CA ALA A 184 -1.74 12.02 10.24
C ALA A 184 -1.40 11.39 11.61
N GLU A 185 -1.54 10.08 11.77
CA GLU A 185 -1.21 9.39 13.03
C GLU A 185 0.26 9.51 13.41
N ARG A 186 1.17 9.42 12.42
CA ARG A 186 2.61 9.67 12.65
C ARG A 186 2.87 11.11 13.08
N ILE A 187 2.24 12.08 12.41
CA ILE A 187 2.35 13.50 12.77
C ILE A 187 1.89 13.71 14.21
N VAL A 188 0.74 13.15 14.60
CA VAL A 188 0.22 13.24 15.97
C VAL A 188 1.18 12.61 16.97
N ALA A 189 1.64 11.39 16.72
CA ALA A 189 2.58 10.70 17.61
C ALA A 189 3.89 11.48 17.78
N PHE A 190 4.38 12.10 16.70
CA PHE A 190 5.56 12.96 16.75
C PHE A 190 5.30 14.22 17.59
N LEU A 191 4.18 14.90 17.37
CA LEU A 191 3.82 16.12 18.10
C LEU A 191 3.63 15.84 19.61
N ASP A 192 3.01 14.72 19.96
CA ASP A 192 2.86 14.26 21.34
C ASP A 192 4.23 14.00 22.02
N ASP A 193 5.15 13.30 21.33
CA ASP A 193 6.52 13.11 21.81
C ASP A 193 7.24 14.44 22.05
N LYS A 194 7.00 15.43 21.17
CA LYS A 194 7.55 16.79 21.28
C LYS A 194 6.78 17.73 22.20
N LYS A 195 5.86 17.21 23.02
CA LYS A 195 5.14 17.97 24.06
C LYS A 195 4.22 19.05 23.48
N ALA A 196 3.65 18.82 22.31
CA ALA A 196 2.43 19.51 21.91
C ALA A 196 1.24 18.98 22.74
N ASP A 197 0.22 19.80 22.96
CA ASP A 197 -0.92 19.46 23.81
C ASP A 197 -2.24 19.57 23.02
N GLU A 198 -3.34 19.04 23.56
CA GLU A 198 -4.69 19.10 22.96
C GLU A 198 -4.73 18.68 21.48
N LEU A 199 -4.07 17.58 21.11
CA LEU A 199 -4.00 17.11 19.73
C LEU A 199 -5.37 16.66 19.21
N GLU A 200 -5.80 17.24 18.09
CA GLU A 200 -7.03 16.85 17.39
C GLU A 200 -6.78 16.61 15.89
N VAL A 201 -7.52 15.66 15.31
CA VAL A 201 -7.45 15.33 13.89
C VAL A 201 -8.85 15.34 13.29
N PHE A 202 -9.05 16.15 12.26
CA PHE A 202 -10.29 16.22 11.49
C PHE A 202 -10.18 15.41 10.21
N ASN A 203 -11.19 14.58 9.94
CA ASN A 203 -11.36 13.88 8.67
C ASN A 203 -12.28 14.68 7.75
N LEU A 204 -11.77 15.05 6.58
CA LEU A 204 -12.46 15.85 5.56
C LEU A 204 -12.56 15.12 4.21
N ASP A 205 -12.50 13.78 4.20
CA ASP A 205 -12.54 12.98 2.97
C ASP A 205 -13.77 13.30 2.09
N GLU A 206 -14.91 13.49 2.74
CA GLU A 206 -16.22 13.74 2.12
C GLU A 206 -16.60 15.23 2.00
N VAL A 207 -15.71 16.13 2.40
CA VAL A 207 -15.91 17.57 2.37
C VAL A 207 -15.11 18.16 1.21
N ASP A 208 -15.69 19.15 0.51
CA ASP A 208 -14.98 19.92 -0.51
C ASP A 208 -14.07 20.95 0.18
N TYR A 209 -12.91 20.47 0.61
CA TYR A 209 -11.88 21.25 1.31
C TYR A 209 -10.50 20.98 0.73
N ILE A 210 -9.57 21.91 0.91
CA ILE A 210 -8.23 21.87 0.31
C ILE A 210 -7.38 20.68 0.78
N ALA A 211 -7.63 20.18 1.99
CA ALA A 211 -6.93 19.05 2.57
C ALA A 211 -7.91 17.96 3.04
N LYS A 212 -7.43 16.72 3.07
CA LYS A 212 -8.18 15.53 3.49
C LYS A 212 -8.10 15.29 4.98
N ARG A 213 -7.01 15.71 5.63
CA ARG A 213 -6.88 15.76 7.08
C ARG A 213 -6.44 17.14 7.54
N VAL A 214 -6.91 17.54 8.73
CA VAL A 214 -6.37 18.70 9.44
C VAL A 214 -5.97 18.24 10.84
N VAL A 215 -4.72 18.45 11.20
CA VAL A 215 -4.18 18.19 12.55
C VAL A 215 -4.07 19.53 13.27
N ILE A 216 -4.58 19.63 14.48
CA ILE A 216 -4.50 20.82 15.32
C ILE A 216 -3.80 20.45 16.62
N ALA A 217 -2.83 21.27 17.05
CA ALA A 217 -2.09 21.03 18.28
C ALA A 217 -1.74 22.35 18.99
N ASN A 218 -1.79 22.33 20.32
CA ASN A 218 -1.30 23.42 21.15
C ASN A 218 0.21 23.37 21.29
N ALA A 219 0.84 24.50 21.02
CA ALA A 219 2.21 24.78 21.38
C ALA A 219 2.26 25.64 22.65
N ILE A 220 3.16 25.29 23.57
CA ILE A 220 3.46 26.03 24.80
C ILE A 220 3.72 27.54 24.56
N SER A 221 4.27 27.89 23.39
CA SER A 221 4.51 29.28 22.98
C SER A 221 4.67 29.34 21.47
N SER A 222 4.66 30.53 20.88
CA SER A 222 4.93 30.72 19.45
C SER A 222 6.31 30.22 19.03
N LYS A 223 7.33 30.43 19.86
CA LYS A 223 8.67 29.84 19.64
C LYS A 223 8.64 28.31 19.62
N HIS A 224 7.77 27.70 20.43
CA HIS A 224 7.59 26.26 20.41
C HIS A 224 6.88 25.80 19.14
N ALA A 225 5.85 26.53 18.67
CA ALA A 225 5.17 26.24 17.41
C ALA A 225 6.14 26.24 16.21
N ALA A 226 6.98 27.28 16.10
CA ALA A 226 8.01 27.37 15.06
C ALA A 226 9.02 26.22 15.15
N ALA A 227 9.46 25.88 16.38
CA ALA A 227 10.37 24.76 16.58
C ALA A 227 9.74 23.42 16.18
N LEU A 228 8.47 23.18 16.53
CA LEU A 228 7.74 21.97 16.15
C LEU A 228 7.63 21.83 14.62
N ALA A 229 7.33 22.90 13.90
CA ALA A 229 7.29 22.90 12.43
C ALA A 229 8.65 22.54 11.81
N ASP A 230 9.74 23.12 12.32
CA ASP A 230 11.10 22.80 11.89
C ASP A 230 11.50 21.35 12.18
N MET A 231 11.07 20.82 13.33
CA MET A 231 11.32 19.45 13.73
C MET A 231 10.52 18.45 12.89
N LEU A 232 9.23 18.73 12.62
CA LEU A 232 8.40 17.97 11.67
C LEU A 232 9.07 17.89 10.31
N LYS A 233 9.57 19.02 9.79
CA LYS A 233 10.27 19.09 8.51
C LYS A 233 11.50 18.20 8.44
N LYS A 234 12.26 18.10 9.52
CA LYS A 234 13.45 17.24 9.61
C LYS A 234 13.10 15.76 9.69
N GLU A 235 12.00 15.42 10.38
CA GLU A 235 11.53 14.04 10.54
C GLU A 235 10.87 13.50 9.27
N LEU A 236 10.02 14.31 8.64
CA LEU A 236 9.10 13.86 7.60
C LEU A 236 9.70 13.89 6.18
N LYS A 237 10.59 14.85 5.88
CA LYS A 237 11.23 14.93 4.56
C LYS A 237 12.01 13.66 4.15
N PRO A 238 12.82 13.04 5.03
CA PRO A 238 13.50 11.78 4.71
C PRO A 238 12.55 10.62 4.41
N LEU A 239 11.29 10.72 4.87
CA LEU A 239 10.24 9.72 4.65
C LEU A 239 9.46 9.95 3.35
N GLY A 240 9.80 10.99 2.58
CA GLY A 240 9.18 11.31 1.30
C GLY A 240 8.10 12.38 1.35
N GLU A 241 7.84 13.00 2.50
CA GLU A 241 6.85 14.07 2.64
C GLU A 241 7.29 15.36 1.94
N VAL A 242 6.35 15.98 1.24
CA VAL A 242 6.56 17.26 0.53
C VAL A 242 5.88 18.38 1.30
N PHE A 243 6.67 19.36 1.75
CA PHE A 243 6.16 20.56 2.41
C PHE A 243 5.90 21.61 1.34
N LEU A 244 4.63 21.79 0.97
CA LEU A 244 4.22 22.74 -0.06
C LEU A 244 4.36 24.18 0.43
N HIS A 245 3.90 24.44 1.65
CA HIS A 245 3.95 25.75 2.26
C HIS A 245 4.08 25.65 3.78
N ILE A 246 4.71 26.66 4.39
CA ILE A 246 4.69 26.88 5.84
C ILE A 246 4.44 28.36 6.03
N ASP A 247 3.36 28.68 6.73
CA ASP A 247 2.98 30.06 7.09
C ASP A 247 3.11 30.23 8.60
N GLU A 248 3.62 31.38 9.04
CA GLU A 248 3.97 31.65 10.43
C GLU A 248 3.51 33.04 10.85
N SER A 249 2.84 33.10 12.00
CA SER A 249 2.39 34.30 12.69
C SER A 249 3.04 34.38 14.08
N ASP A 250 2.76 35.45 14.82
CA ASP A 250 3.25 35.66 16.19
C ASP A 250 2.73 34.61 17.19
N ASP A 251 1.68 33.88 16.84
CA ASP A 251 0.87 33.05 17.74
C ASP A 251 0.48 31.67 17.17
N TRP A 252 0.78 31.40 15.90
CA TRP A 252 0.53 30.12 15.23
C TRP A 252 1.48 29.85 14.05
N VAL A 253 1.58 28.58 13.66
CA VAL A 253 2.24 28.09 12.44
C VAL A 253 1.32 27.11 11.73
N VAL A 254 1.18 27.24 10.42
CA VAL A 254 0.46 26.29 9.56
C VAL A 254 1.43 25.62 8.61
N VAL A 255 1.44 24.29 8.59
CA VAL A 255 2.23 23.47 7.67
C VAL A 255 1.28 22.82 6.67
N ASP A 256 1.59 22.99 5.39
CA ASP A 256 0.85 22.40 4.27
C ASP A 256 1.64 21.28 3.60
N LEU A 257 1.10 20.07 3.64
CA LEU A 257 1.62 18.86 2.98
C LEU A 257 0.80 18.46 1.74
N GLY A 258 -0.17 19.28 1.33
CA GLY A 258 -1.10 19.05 0.22
C GLY A 258 -2.42 18.45 0.69
N ASP A 259 -2.39 17.20 1.12
CA ASP A 259 -3.58 16.49 1.61
C ASP A 259 -3.72 16.50 3.14
N ILE A 260 -2.73 17.03 3.85
CA ILE A 260 -2.74 17.24 5.30
C ILE A 260 -2.31 18.68 5.62
N LEU A 261 -3.12 19.38 6.41
CA LEU A 261 -2.73 20.63 7.07
C LEU A 261 -2.43 20.38 8.54
N ILE A 262 -1.39 21.01 9.07
CA ILE A 262 -1.01 20.93 10.49
C ILE A 262 -1.01 22.35 11.06
N HIS A 263 -1.90 22.61 12.01
CA HIS A 263 -2.01 23.87 12.72
C HIS A 263 -1.39 23.75 14.11
N LEU A 264 -0.28 24.46 14.31
CA LEU A 264 0.44 24.53 15.58
C LEU A 264 0.18 25.90 16.18
N MET A 265 -0.62 25.97 17.23
CA MET A 265 -1.15 27.24 17.73
C MET A 265 -0.88 27.38 19.22
N THR A 266 -0.71 28.60 19.73
CA THR A 266 -0.82 28.83 21.17
C THR A 266 -2.26 28.57 21.64
N SER A 267 -2.45 28.26 22.92
CA SER A 267 -3.80 28.05 23.47
C SER A 267 -4.69 29.30 23.31
N GLU A 268 -4.10 30.49 23.41
CA GLU A 268 -4.81 31.76 23.18
C GLU A 268 -5.24 31.93 21.72
N ALA A 269 -4.35 31.62 20.77
CA ALA A 269 -4.67 31.68 19.34
C ALA A 269 -5.77 30.68 19.01
N ARG A 270 -5.67 29.44 19.49
CA ARG A 270 -6.67 28.40 19.24
C ARG A 270 -8.08 28.80 19.69
N GLN A 271 -8.19 29.40 20.87
CA GLN A 271 -9.46 29.95 21.37
C GLN A 271 -9.98 31.13 20.54
N THR A 272 -9.08 31.93 19.97
CA THR A 272 -9.43 33.12 19.19
C THR A 272 -9.93 32.76 17.79
N TYR A 273 -9.25 31.81 17.13
CA TYR A 273 -9.57 31.40 15.76
C TYR A 273 -10.65 30.32 15.68
N SER A 274 -10.91 29.58 16.77
CA SER A 274 -11.97 28.55 16.87
C SER A 274 -12.04 27.62 15.67
N MET A 275 -10.88 27.13 15.24
CA MET A 275 -10.75 26.37 13.99
C MET A 275 -11.56 25.08 14.01
N GLU A 276 -11.66 24.44 15.17
CA GLU A 276 -12.44 23.22 15.38
C GLU A 276 -13.93 23.45 15.14
N GLU A 277 -14.47 24.60 15.54
CA GLU A 277 -15.86 24.95 15.30
C GLU A 277 -16.10 25.06 13.79
N PHE A 278 -15.24 25.78 13.07
CA PHE A 278 -15.30 25.90 11.62
C PHE A 278 -15.19 24.55 10.90
N LEU A 279 -14.22 23.70 11.27
CA LEU A 279 -14.03 22.38 10.67
C LEU A 279 -15.18 21.42 11.01
N THR A 280 -15.76 21.55 12.21
CA THR A 280 -16.94 20.80 12.63
C THR A 280 -18.17 21.22 11.85
N GLU A 281 -18.38 22.53 11.62
CA GLU A 281 -19.48 23.01 10.78
C GLU A 281 -19.35 22.56 9.32
N LEU A 282 -18.12 22.62 8.78
CA LEU A 282 -17.82 22.12 7.43
C LEU A 282 -18.13 20.64 7.28
N SER A 283 -17.80 19.82 8.27
CA SER A 283 -18.08 18.37 8.25
C SER A 283 -19.54 18.05 8.59
N ALA A 284 -20.20 18.81 9.47
CA ALA A 284 -21.60 18.65 9.85
C ALA A 284 -22.59 19.06 8.74
N GLY A 285 -22.13 19.78 7.71
CA GLY A 285 -22.89 20.04 6.48
C GLY A 285 -23.42 18.78 5.78
N LYS A 286 -22.94 17.58 6.15
CA LYS A 286 -23.59 16.29 5.91
C LYS A 286 -23.51 15.39 7.15
N PHE A 287 -24.62 15.36 7.91
CA PHE A 287 -24.98 14.40 8.98
C PHE A 287 -24.14 14.39 10.29
N SER A 288 -24.70 15.08 11.29
CA SER A 288 -24.85 14.76 12.72
C SER A 288 -23.85 13.83 13.46
N SER A 289 -23.21 14.47 14.45
CA SER A 289 -22.76 13.98 15.77
C SER A 289 -21.33 13.46 15.89
N PRO A 290 -20.45 14.16 16.63
CA PRO A 290 -19.15 13.63 17.00
C PRO A 290 -19.30 12.55 18.09
N TYR A 291 -18.65 11.40 17.88
CA TYR A 291 -18.36 10.46 18.96
C TYR A 291 -17.21 11.02 19.79
N ILE A 292 -17.46 11.17 21.09
CA ILE A 292 -16.45 11.42 22.12
C ILE A 292 -15.76 10.08 22.41
N ILE A 293 -14.43 10.08 22.48
CA ILE A 293 -13.63 9.01 23.11
C ILE A 293 -13.54 9.30 24.60
#